data_AF-A0A6F9AIN2-F1
#
_entry.id   AF-A0A6F9AIN2-F1
#
_cell.length_a   1.000
_cell.length_b   1.000
_cell.length_c   1.000
_cell.angle_alpha   90.00
_cell.angle_beta   90.00
_cell.angle_gamma   90.00
#
_symmetry.space_group_name_H-M   'P 1'
#
loop_
_entity.id
_entity.type
_entity.pdbx_description
1 polymer ?
#
loop_
_entity_poly.entity_id
_entity_poly.type
_entity_poly.pdbx_seq_one_letter_code
_entity_poly.pdbx_strand_id
1 'polypeptide(L)'
;MDGCVVRLHTVKFKPKIDGSRGDFTAQPIKVHFYELLGISDATELVPQVDNKDILSSVVALFDVSLPDVGPRDVHDTVHSHGTHTIILLRQQSDVLEEYRSRTLPCPRREPVSSPVPAVVNGDRESEGRYLQVFSESEDSSDDSADEHEEGEEGTEPRSAWETFCTGLEEFLARARERRAQREAPVEDQQLPLTAVGAESLIVGAAAYELKTLSTGEKVLQLSLMATRKRYRNCGVGRYIIELLKTQSVCGAYDAFLAHADTDAVDFFSRCGLTDDALLNDKFREVRDEWTNTTLMSYLPPFTTESESCNPGFSLMLPELKLEVEMARTKALAAYQQQAVCVTRLVREVKTLREQVRLINHTSFEDILWNIQPG
;
A
#
# COMPACT_ATOMS: atom_id res chain seq x y z
N MET A 1 22.98 7.34 0.55
CA MET A 1 23.11 7.24 2.01
C MET A 1 22.47 5.91 2.32
N ASP A 2 23.28 4.87 2.26
CA ASP A 2 22.79 3.51 2.12
C ASP A 2 22.99 2.83 3.46
N GLY A 3 21.91 2.78 4.23
CA GLY A 3 21.81 2.08 5.49
C GLY A 3 20.43 1.46 5.59
N CYS A 4 20.32 0.32 6.26
CA CYS A 4 19.07 -0.41 6.44
C CYS A 4 18.01 0.39 7.22
N VAL A 5 18.39 1.51 7.84
CA VAL A 5 17.51 2.44 8.57
C VAL A 5 17.90 3.89 8.27
N VAL A 6 16.93 4.71 7.87
CA VAL A 6 17.08 6.16 7.66
C VAL A 6 15.95 6.90 8.39
N ARG A 7 16.32 7.75 9.35
CA ARG A 7 15.36 8.59 10.10
C ARG A 7 15.22 9.95 9.43
N LEU A 8 13.97 10.36 9.18
CA LEU A 8 13.64 11.67 8.62
C LEU A 8 13.19 12.64 9.72
N HIS A 9 13.00 13.92 9.35
CA HIS A 9 12.55 14.94 10.28
C HIS A 9 11.15 14.66 10.81
N THR A 10 10.97 14.85 12.12
CA THR A 10 9.68 14.75 12.80
C THR A 10 8.69 15.76 12.24
N VAL A 11 7.45 15.30 12.01
CA VAL A 11 6.37 16.12 11.48
C VAL A 11 5.23 16.17 12.47
N LYS A 12 4.60 17.34 12.55
CA LYS A 12 3.42 17.59 13.38
C LYS A 12 2.15 17.50 12.54
N PHE A 13 1.21 16.68 12.97
CA PHE A 13 -0.09 16.47 12.33
C PHE A 13 -1.19 17.18 13.10
N LYS A 14 -2.11 17.80 12.36
CA LYS A 14 -3.29 18.49 12.89
C LYS A 14 -4.55 17.77 12.41
N PRO A 15 -5.31 17.09 13.29
CA PRO A 15 -6.55 16.43 12.91
C PRO A 15 -7.55 17.42 12.32
N LYS A 16 -8.21 17.08 11.20
CA LYS A 16 -9.18 17.97 10.52
C LYS A 16 -10.60 17.86 11.05
N ILE A 17 -10.95 16.81 11.80
CA ILE A 17 -12.33 16.49 12.17
C ILE A 17 -12.41 16.24 13.67
N ASP A 18 -13.31 17.00 14.30
CA ASP A 18 -13.69 17.08 15.71
C ASP A 18 -12.60 17.43 16.71
N GLY A 19 -12.82 18.52 17.45
CA GLY A 19 -11.95 19.07 18.51
C GLY A 19 -11.74 18.17 19.72
N SER A 20 -11.86 16.85 19.56
CA SER A 20 -11.56 15.83 20.56
C SER A 20 -10.12 15.30 20.49
N ARG A 21 -9.36 15.62 19.44
CA ARG A 21 -7.98 15.11 19.27
C ARG A 21 -6.95 16.24 19.17
N GLY A 22 -6.01 16.22 20.10
CA GLY A 22 -4.86 17.12 20.10
C GLY A 22 -3.92 16.87 18.92
N ASP A 23 -3.12 17.88 18.59
CA ASP A 23 -2.01 17.72 17.65
C ASP A 23 -1.10 16.57 18.10
N PHE A 24 -0.57 15.80 17.15
CA PHE A 24 0.41 14.75 17.46
C PHE A 24 1.64 14.87 16.56
N THR A 25 2.78 14.37 17.03
CA THR A 25 4.00 14.29 16.25
C THR A 25 4.28 12.86 15.81
N ALA A 26 4.84 12.69 14.61
CA ALA A 26 5.36 11.41 14.17
C ALA A 26 6.68 11.60 13.40
N GLN A 27 7.61 10.69 13.60
CA GLN A 27 8.87 10.59 12.88
C GLN A 27 8.74 9.56 11.76
N PRO A 28 9.06 9.91 10.51
CA PRO A 28 9.18 8.95 9.43
C PRO A 28 10.52 8.22 9.53
N ILE A 29 10.48 6.90 9.42
CA ILE A 29 11.67 6.06 9.33
C ILE A 29 11.54 5.18 8.09
N LYS A 30 12.52 5.24 7.20
CA LYS A 30 12.69 4.29 6.09
C LYS A 30 13.51 3.13 6.59
N VAL A 31 13.02 1.91 6.42
CA VAL A 31 13.61 0.67 6.93
C VAL A 31 13.62 -0.39 5.82
N HIS A 32 14.70 -1.17 5.76
CA HIS A 32 14.78 -2.38 4.95
C HIS A 32 14.81 -3.60 5.88
N PHE A 33 13.63 -4.20 6.15
CA PHE A 33 13.47 -5.23 7.20
C PHE A 33 14.27 -6.49 6.93
N TYR A 34 14.39 -6.90 5.65
CA TYR A 34 15.16 -8.07 5.26
C TYR A 34 16.64 -7.95 5.69
N GLU A 35 17.26 -6.80 5.41
CA GLU A 35 18.63 -6.54 5.85
C GLU A 35 18.72 -6.31 7.37
N LEU A 36 17.77 -5.55 7.94
CA LEU A 36 17.79 -5.21 9.36
C LEU A 36 17.77 -6.45 10.24
N LEU A 37 16.93 -7.44 9.92
CA LEU A 37 16.79 -8.67 10.70
C LEU A 37 17.87 -9.71 10.36
N GLY A 38 18.59 -9.54 9.25
CA GLY A 38 19.73 -10.38 8.88
C GLY A 38 21.05 -9.98 9.58
N ILE A 39 21.12 -8.78 10.17
CA ILE A 39 22.31 -8.27 10.85
C ILE A 39 22.28 -8.65 12.33
N SER A 40 23.36 -9.24 12.84
CA SER A 40 23.44 -9.68 14.25
C SER A 40 23.42 -8.52 15.27
N ASP A 41 24.02 -7.37 14.92
CA ASP A 41 24.02 -6.13 15.73
C ASP A 41 23.17 -5.04 15.05
N ALA A 42 21.90 -5.35 14.81
CA ALA A 42 20.98 -4.44 14.14
C ALA A 42 20.77 -3.14 14.93
N THR A 43 20.66 -2.01 14.23
CA THR A 43 20.30 -0.74 14.87
C THR A 43 18.87 -0.81 15.41
N GLU A 44 18.67 -0.44 16.68
CA GLU A 44 17.33 -0.36 17.27
C GLU A 44 16.51 0.76 16.60
N LEU A 45 15.37 0.40 16.01
CA LEU A 45 14.45 1.38 15.41
C LEU A 45 13.82 2.27 16.47
N VAL A 46 13.42 1.67 17.58
CA VAL A 46 12.86 2.33 18.76
C VAL A 46 13.60 1.80 19.98
N PRO A 47 14.09 2.67 20.89
CA PRO A 47 14.76 2.22 22.10
C PRO A 47 13.87 1.27 22.89
N GLN A 48 14.44 0.15 23.37
CA GLN A 48 13.74 -0.82 24.24
C GLN A 48 12.58 -1.59 23.56
N VAL A 49 12.47 -1.57 22.24
CA VAL A 49 11.49 -2.34 21.48
C VAL A 49 12.21 -3.22 20.46
N ASP A 50 11.90 -4.51 20.45
CA ASP A 50 12.48 -5.45 19.48
C ASP A 50 12.06 -5.05 18.05
N ASN A 51 13.00 -5.07 17.11
CA ASN A 51 12.74 -4.85 15.69
C ASN A 51 11.75 -5.88 15.13
N LYS A 52 11.70 -7.09 15.70
CA LYS A 52 10.68 -8.10 15.38
C LYS A 52 9.27 -7.67 15.79
N ASP A 53 9.12 -7.06 16.97
CA ASP A 53 7.82 -6.53 17.43
C ASP A 53 7.33 -5.39 16.52
N ILE A 54 8.24 -4.60 15.97
CA ILE A 54 7.90 -3.55 14.98
C ILE A 54 7.44 -4.17 13.67
N LEU A 55 8.13 -5.19 13.15
CA LEU A 55 7.69 -5.92 11.96
C LEU A 55 6.31 -6.54 12.20
N SER A 56 6.10 -7.24 13.32
CA SER A 56 4.81 -7.81 13.68
C SER A 56 3.70 -6.77 13.76
N SER A 57 3.99 -5.59 14.30
CA SER A 57 3.03 -4.48 14.36
C SER A 57 2.71 -3.89 12.97
N VAL A 58 3.68 -3.84 12.06
CA VAL A 58 3.48 -3.38 10.68
C VAL A 58 2.63 -4.39 9.90
N VAL A 59 2.94 -5.69 10.02
CA VAL A 59 2.14 -6.77 9.40
C VAL A 59 0.71 -6.73 9.94
N ALA A 60 0.54 -6.62 11.26
CA ALA A 60 -0.77 -6.49 11.87
C ALA A 60 -1.53 -5.24 11.39
N LEU A 61 -0.83 -4.13 11.10
CA LEU A 61 -1.47 -2.91 10.60
C LEU A 61 -2.01 -3.11 9.18
N PHE A 62 -1.23 -3.74 8.32
CA PHE A 62 -1.63 -4.05 6.95
C PHE A 62 -2.77 -5.05 6.94
N ASP A 63 -2.67 -6.15 7.66
CA ASP A 63 -3.72 -7.18 7.76
C ASP A 63 -5.08 -6.57 8.19
N VAL A 64 -5.09 -5.75 9.25
CA VAL A 64 -6.31 -5.08 9.72
C VAL A 64 -6.85 -4.03 8.74
N SER A 65 -5.98 -3.44 7.92
CA SER A 65 -6.36 -2.34 7.02
C SER A 65 -6.65 -2.78 5.58
N LEU A 66 -6.13 -3.95 5.18
CA LEU A 66 -6.16 -4.53 3.84
C LEU A 66 -6.61 -6.00 3.97
N PRO A 67 -7.89 -6.25 4.32
CA PRO A 67 -8.39 -7.59 4.62
C PRO A 67 -8.35 -8.54 3.41
N ASP A 68 -8.26 -7.99 2.19
CA ASP A 68 -8.19 -8.77 0.96
C ASP A 68 -6.78 -9.32 0.66
N VAL A 69 -5.77 -8.95 1.46
CA VAL A 69 -4.39 -9.43 1.34
C VAL A 69 -4.07 -10.34 2.52
N GLY A 70 -3.71 -11.59 2.25
CA GLY A 70 -3.41 -12.56 3.30
C GLY A 70 -2.21 -12.14 4.15
N PRO A 71 -2.18 -12.43 5.47
CA PRO A 71 -1.11 -12.00 6.37
C PRO A 71 0.26 -12.57 5.98
N ARG A 72 0.29 -13.74 5.34
CA ARG A 72 1.50 -14.33 4.76
C ARG A 72 2.02 -13.50 3.61
N ASP A 73 1.16 -13.11 2.68
CA ASP A 73 1.53 -12.28 1.52
C ASP A 73 1.99 -10.89 1.98
N VAL A 74 1.36 -10.34 3.02
CA VAL A 74 1.79 -9.10 3.67
C VAL A 74 3.21 -9.23 4.23
N HIS A 75 3.47 -10.28 5.03
CA HIS A 75 4.80 -10.52 5.60
C HIS A 75 5.84 -10.70 4.50
N ASP A 76 5.55 -11.54 3.51
CA ASP A 76 6.48 -11.84 2.42
C ASP A 76 6.76 -10.58 1.59
N THR A 77 5.76 -9.72 1.40
CA THR A 77 5.95 -8.40 0.77
C THR A 77 6.86 -7.50 1.62
N VAL A 78 6.56 -7.30 2.90
CA VAL A 78 7.31 -6.38 3.78
C VAL A 78 8.74 -6.88 4.06
N HIS A 79 8.94 -8.20 4.12
CA HIS A 79 10.21 -8.85 4.39
C HIS A 79 10.93 -9.32 3.12
N SER A 80 10.47 -8.94 1.94
CA SER A 80 11.14 -9.28 0.67
C SER A 80 12.45 -8.51 0.48
N HIS A 81 13.37 -9.13 -0.23
CA HIS A 81 14.63 -8.49 -0.63
C HIS A 81 14.37 -7.34 -1.60
N GLY A 82 14.88 -6.15 -1.29
CA GLY A 82 14.72 -4.93 -2.11
C GLY A 82 13.51 -4.08 -1.72
N THR A 83 12.62 -4.58 -0.89
CA THR A 83 11.47 -3.82 -0.39
C THR A 83 11.85 -2.92 0.76
N HIS A 84 11.51 -1.66 0.60
CA HIS A 84 11.69 -0.62 1.61
C HIS A 84 10.35 -0.30 2.25
N THR A 85 10.35 -0.12 3.57
CA THR A 85 9.15 0.26 4.33
C THR A 85 9.36 1.62 4.97
N ILE A 86 8.47 2.58 4.68
CA ILE A 86 8.36 3.83 5.45
C ILE A 86 7.36 3.58 6.58
N ILE A 87 7.80 3.83 7.82
CA ILE A 87 6.99 3.72 9.04
C ILE A 87 6.88 5.10 9.66
N LEU A 88 5.67 5.49 10.06
CA LEU A 88 5.44 6.69 10.86
C LEU A 88 5.27 6.30 12.33
N LEU A 89 6.24 6.71 13.16
CA LEU A 89 6.29 6.38 14.58
C LEU A 89 6.07 7.61 15.44
N ARG A 90 5.25 7.50 16.47
CA ARG A 90 5.12 8.52 17.52
C ARG A 90 6.24 8.39 18.55
N GLN A 91 6.52 9.48 19.25
CA GLN A 91 7.36 9.43 20.43
C GLN A 91 6.62 8.73 21.58
N GLN A 92 7.33 7.89 22.33
CA GLN A 92 6.76 7.14 23.45
C GLN A 92 6.20 8.07 24.54
N SER A 93 6.84 9.21 24.79
CA SER A 93 6.38 10.26 25.71
C SER A 93 4.99 10.78 25.35
N ASP A 94 4.77 11.13 24.08
CA ASP A 94 3.51 11.69 23.59
C ASP A 94 2.36 10.68 23.76
N VAL A 95 2.64 9.39 23.59
CA VAL A 95 1.65 8.32 23.75
C VAL A 95 1.30 8.09 25.22
N LEU A 96 2.30 8.13 26.10
CA LEU A 96 2.09 8.02 27.55
C LEU A 96 1.26 9.18 28.11
N GLU A 97 1.54 10.41 27.68
CA GLU A 97 0.74 11.58 28.06
C GLU A 97 -0.71 11.47 27.59
N GLU A 98 -0.92 10.92 26.39
CA GLU A 98 -2.27 10.66 25.89
C GLU A 98 -3.01 9.63 26.76
N TYR A 99 -2.35 8.54 27.17
CA TYR A 99 -2.98 7.57 28.06
C TYR A 99 -3.30 8.14 29.45
N ARG A 100 -2.43 9.00 29.99
CA ARG A 100 -2.66 9.68 31.28
C ARG A 100 -3.81 10.69 31.21
N SER A 101 -4.01 11.34 30.07
CA SER A 101 -5.08 12.35 29.91
C SER A 101 -6.46 11.72 29.68
N ARG A 102 -6.53 10.48 29.22
CA ARG A 102 -7.78 9.72 29.06
C ARG A 102 -8.36 9.17 30.36
N THR A 103 -7.58 9.11 31.45
CA THR A 103 -8.01 8.57 32.75
C THR A 103 -8.95 9.50 33.53
N LEU A 104 -9.32 10.67 32.97
CA LEU A 104 -10.36 11.54 33.52
C LEU A 104 -11.72 11.17 32.89
N PRO A 105 -12.75 10.82 33.69
CA PRO A 105 -14.01 10.32 33.17
C PRO A 105 -14.73 11.42 32.37
N CYS A 106 -14.86 11.21 31.05
CA CYS A 106 -15.78 11.99 30.23
C CYS A 106 -17.22 11.47 30.47
N PRO A 107 -18.24 12.32 30.61
CA PRO A 107 -19.60 11.87 30.90
C PRO A 107 -20.13 11.02 29.75
N ARG A 108 -20.54 9.78 30.06
CA ARG A 108 -21.19 8.83 29.16
C ARG A 108 -22.27 9.52 28.32
N ARG A 109 -22.14 9.51 26.99
CA ARG A 109 -23.29 9.66 26.09
C ARG A 109 -23.98 8.31 25.98
N GLU A 110 -25.28 8.30 26.28
CA GLU A 110 -26.14 7.12 26.22
C GLU A 110 -26.11 6.46 24.83
N PRO A 111 -26.18 5.13 24.75
CA PRO A 111 -26.18 4.41 23.48
C PRO A 111 -27.52 4.56 22.77
N VAL A 112 -27.51 5.16 21.58
CA VAL A 112 -28.64 5.10 20.64
C VAL A 112 -28.52 3.78 19.88
N SER A 113 -29.45 2.87 20.17
CA SER A 113 -29.62 1.62 19.44
C SER A 113 -30.11 1.89 18.01
N SER A 114 -29.42 1.31 17.04
CA SER A 114 -30.00 1.05 15.72
C SER A 114 -29.59 -0.34 15.25
N PRO A 115 -30.54 -1.16 14.74
CA PRO A 115 -30.27 -2.54 14.37
C PRO A 115 -29.65 -2.62 12.97
N VAL A 116 -28.58 -3.41 12.82
CA VAL A 116 -28.04 -3.82 11.52
C VAL A 116 -28.40 -5.30 11.30
N PRO A 117 -28.88 -5.70 10.11
CA PRO A 117 -29.36 -7.05 9.85
C PRO A 117 -28.20 -8.04 9.65
N ALA A 118 -28.40 -9.25 10.16
CA ALA A 118 -27.53 -10.41 10.00
C ALA A 118 -27.82 -11.18 8.71
N VAL A 119 -26.81 -11.41 7.86
CA VAL A 119 -26.50 -12.61 7.02
C VAL A 119 -25.11 -12.31 6.38
N VAL A 120 -24.11 -13.18 6.14
CA VAL A 120 -24.00 -14.62 5.78
C VAL A 120 -22.62 -15.12 6.26
N ASN A 121 -22.57 -16.34 6.80
CA ASN A 121 -21.35 -17.09 7.14
C ASN A 121 -20.56 -17.50 5.89
N GLY A 122 -19.26 -17.22 5.90
CA GLY A 122 -18.24 -17.84 5.07
C GLY A 122 -16.90 -17.73 5.80
N ASP A 123 -16.18 -18.85 5.90
CA ASP A 123 -14.94 -19.06 6.66
C ASP A 123 -14.05 -17.81 6.82
N ARG A 124 -14.02 -17.27 8.04
CA ARG A 124 -13.25 -16.07 8.44
C ARG A 124 -12.41 -16.39 9.67
N GLU A 125 -11.58 -17.41 9.58
CA GLU A 125 -10.70 -17.87 10.69
C GLU A 125 -9.53 -16.89 10.98
N SER A 126 -9.21 -15.97 10.05
CA SER A 126 -8.12 -14.99 10.24
C SER A 126 -8.58 -13.59 10.67
N GLU A 127 -9.88 -13.26 10.61
CA GLU A 127 -10.33 -11.88 10.85
C GLU A 127 -10.13 -11.41 12.30
N GLY A 128 -10.00 -12.31 13.28
CA GLY A 128 -9.91 -11.94 14.70
C GLY A 128 -8.50 -11.68 15.25
N ARG A 129 -7.45 -12.29 14.70
CA ARG A 129 -6.13 -12.42 15.36
C ARG A 129 -5.39 -11.08 15.46
N TYR A 130 -5.41 -10.29 14.39
CA TYR A 130 -4.69 -9.00 14.32
C TYR A 130 -5.56 -7.80 14.69
N LEU A 131 -6.89 -7.93 14.62
CA LEU A 131 -7.84 -6.92 15.12
C LEU A 131 -7.54 -6.59 16.59
N GLN A 132 -7.13 -7.57 17.39
CA GLN A 132 -6.78 -7.38 18.79
C GLN A 132 -5.62 -6.38 18.99
N VAL A 133 -4.70 -6.22 18.03
CA VAL A 133 -3.55 -5.29 18.12
C VAL A 133 -3.99 -3.82 18.05
N PHE A 134 -4.99 -3.52 17.22
CA PHE A 134 -5.41 -2.16 16.90
C PHE A 134 -6.86 -1.82 17.26
N SER A 135 -7.61 -2.75 17.86
CA SER A 135 -8.99 -2.51 18.30
C SER A 135 -9.03 -1.39 19.34
N GLU A 136 -9.76 -0.34 18.99
CA GLU A 136 -10.04 0.84 19.83
C GLU A 136 -11.54 0.95 20.18
N SER A 137 -12.30 -0.15 20.09
CA SER A 137 -13.66 -0.21 20.64
C SER A 137 -13.63 -0.62 22.10
N GLU A 138 -13.88 0.35 22.97
CA GLU A 138 -14.37 0.19 24.34
C GLU A 138 -15.80 -0.39 24.33
N ASP A 139 -15.95 -1.65 23.92
CA ASP A 139 -17.05 -2.58 24.19
C ASP A 139 -17.09 -3.64 23.08
N SER A 140 -16.59 -4.82 23.37
CA SER A 140 -17.08 -6.12 22.88
C SER A 140 -16.19 -7.19 23.47
N SER A 141 -16.68 -7.79 24.56
CA SER A 141 -16.14 -9.05 25.06
C SER A 141 -16.58 -10.16 24.12
N ASP A 142 -15.61 -10.81 23.49
CA ASP A 142 -15.72 -12.21 23.09
C ASP A 142 -14.31 -12.80 23.20
N ASP A 143 -14.05 -13.41 24.35
CA ASP A 143 -12.94 -14.34 24.56
C ASP A 143 -13.35 -15.68 23.94
N SER A 144 -12.86 -15.95 22.73
CA SER A 144 -12.78 -17.31 22.21
C SER A 144 -11.33 -17.76 22.30
N ALA A 145 -11.01 -18.46 23.37
CA ALA A 145 -9.80 -19.26 23.48
C ALA A 145 -10.11 -20.62 22.87
N ASP A 146 -9.59 -20.90 21.67
CA ASP A 146 -9.58 -22.25 21.11
C ASP A 146 -8.16 -22.79 21.11
N GLU A 147 -8.01 -23.94 21.78
CA GLU A 147 -6.83 -24.78 21.79
C GLU A 147 -6.75 -25.55 20.46
N HIS A 148 -5.69 -25.35 19.68
CA HIS A 148 -5.40 -26.21 18.53
C HIS A 148 -4.45 -27.34 18.91
N GLU A 149 -4.92 -28.58 18.73
CA GLU A 149 -4.09 -29.78 18.67
C GLU A 149 -3.13 -29.69 17.48
N GLU A 150 -1.82 -29.74 17.76
CA GLU A 150 -0.77 -29.85 16.74
C GLU A 150 -0.71 -31.27 16.19
N GLY A 151 -1.00 -31.41 14.89
CA GLY A 151 -0.75 -32.61 14.11
C GLY A 151 0.71 -32.70 13.66
N GLU A 152 1.38 -33.75 14.14
CA GLU A 152 2.63 -34.41 13.72
C GLU A 152 3.74 -33.65 12.98
N GLU A 153 4.91 -33.71 13.61
CA GLU A 153 6.23 -33.26 13.20
C GLU A 153 6.72 -33.85 11.87
N GLY A 154 7.06 -32.96 10.93
CA GLY A 154 8.02 -33.22 9.85
C GLY A 154 9.21 -32.27 10.01
N THR A 155 10.41 -32.80 10.23
CA THR A 155 11.66 -32.05 10.41
C THR A 155 12.17 -31.46 9.09
N GLU A 156 11.45 -30.47 8.55
CA GLU A 156 11.93 -29.56 7.52
C GLU A 156 12.45 -28.27 8.21
N PRO A 157 13.42 -27.54 7.63
CA PRO A 157 13.86 -26.26 8.18
C PRO A 157 12.66 -25.30 8.25
N ARG A 158 12.31 -24.86 9.47
CA ARG A 158 11.17 -23.96 9.71
C ARG A 158 11.21 -22.78 8.75
N SER A 159 10.11 -22.57 8.02
CA SER A 159 10.01 -21.44 7.10
C SER A 159 10.15 -20.11 7.89
N ALA A 160 10.66 -19.06 7.24
CA ALA A 160 10.75 -17.72 7.86
C ALA A 160 9.39 -17.26 8.42
N TRP A 161 8.31 -17.65 7.73
CA TRP A 161 6.93 -17.45 8.13
C TRP A 161 6.54 -18.17 9.42
N GLU A 162 6.96 -19.42 9.65
CA GLU A 162 6.71 -20.13 10.91
C GLU A 162 7.43 -19.47 12.09
N THR A 163 8.69 -19.08 11.88
CA THR A 163 9.47 -18.35 12.89
C THR A 163 8.81 -17.01 13.24
N PHE A 164 8.30 -16.32 12.22
CA PHE A 164 7.51 -15.11 12.39
C PHE A 164 6.20 -15.39 13.16
N CYS A 165 5.45 -16.44 12.80
CA CYS A 165 4.21 -16.81 13.47
C CYS A 165 4.41 -17.10 14.97
N THR A 166 5.48 -17.79 15.35
CA THR A 166 5.80 -18.02 16.77
C THR A 166 6.09 -16.70 17.49
N GLY A 167 6.93 -15.83 16.91
CA GLY A 167 7.23 -14.52 17.50
C GLY A 167 6.02 -13.59 17.55
N LEU A 168 5.09 -13.73 16.60
CA LEU A 168 3.84 -12.98 16.56
C LEU A 168 2.92 -13.37 17.72
N GLU A 169 2.79 -14.64 18.07
CA GLU A 169 1.96 -15.05 19.22
C GLU A 169 2.47 -14.45 20.53
N GLU A 170 3.78 -14.50 20.75
CA GLU A 170 4.38 -13.86 21.92
C GLU A 170 4.13 -12.34 21.92
N PHE A 171 4.25 -11.70 20.76
CA PHE A 171 3.96 -10.28 20.60
C PHE A 171 2.49 -9.96 20.93
N LEU A 172 1.54 -10.77 20.44
CA LEU A 172 0.11 -10.62 20.72
C LEU A 172 -0.17 -10.78 22.22
N ALA A 173 0.41 -11.79 22.87
CA ALA A 173 0.30 -11.99 24.31
C ALA A 173 0.83 -10.77 25.09
N ARG A 174 2.01 -10.25 24.74
CA ARG A 174 2.56 -9.02 25.34
C ARG A 174 1.68 -7.80 25.09
N ALA A 175 1.08 -7.68 23.90
CA ALA A 175 0.18 -6.57 23.57
C ALA A 175 -1.13 -6.63 24.40
N ARG A 176 -1.67 -7.84 24.65
CA ARG A 176 -2.81 -8.06 25.54
C ARG A 176 -2.48 -7.67 26.98
N GLU A 177 -1.32 -8.10 27.48
CA GLU A 177 -0.85 -7.73 28.82
C GLU A 177 -0.73 -6.21 28.98
N ARG A 178 -0.10 -5.53 28.02
CA ARG A 178 -0.01 -4.06 27.99
C ARG A 178 -1.39 -3.39 27.95
N ARG A 179 -2.36 -3.97 27.25
CA ARG A 179 -3.74 -3.47 27.26
C ARG A 179 -4.37 -3.63 28.64
N ALA A 180 -4.29 -4.80 29.26
CA ALA A 180 -4.81 -5.03 30.61
C ALA A 180 -4.21 -4.06 31.64
N GLN A 181 -2.91 -3.76 31.53
CA GLN A 181 -2.23 -2.75 32.37
C GLN A 181 -2.79 -1.34 32.19
N ARG A 182 -3.30 -1.00 30.99
CA ARG A 182 -3.93 0.31 30.72
C ARG A 182 -5.38 0.39 31.20
N GLU A 183 -6.08 -0.74 31.25
CA GLU A 183 -7.49 -0.84 31.64
C GLU A 183 -7.68 -1.05 33.15
N ALA A 184 -6.66 -1.55 33.84
CA ALA A 184 -6.68 -1.69 35.30
C ALA A 184 -6.97 -0.32 35.94
N PRO A 185 -7.96 -0.22 36.86
CA PRO A 185 -8.25 1.03 37.56
C PRO A 185 -7.08 1.38 38.46
N VAL A 186 -6.28 2.36 38.04
CA VAL A 186 -5.13 2.80 38.82
C VAL A 186 -5.55 3.94 39.75
N GLU A 187 -5.74 3.62 41.02
CA GLU A 187 -5.66 4.60 42.10
C GLU A 187 -4.16 4.99 42.26
N ASP A 188 -3.81 6.20 41.86
CA ASP A 188 -2.55 6.93 42.14
C ASP A 188 -1.19 6.42 41.58
N GLN A 189 -1.11 5.35 40.78
CA GLN A 189 0.15 4.98 40.09
C GLN A 189 0.28 5.56 38.67
N GLN A 190 1.46 6.09 38.36
CA GLN A 190 1.83 6.48 37.00
C GLN A 190 1.92 5.23 36.11
N LEU A 191 1.25 5.24 34.96
CA LEU A 191 1.37 4.17 33.96
C LEU A 191 2.86 3.89 33.66
N PRO A 192 3.30 2.61 33.76
CA PRO A 192 4.69 2.26 33.52
C PRO A 192 5.07 2.44 32.06
N LEU A 193 6.34 2.73 31.79
CA LEU A 193 6.87 2.88 30.42
C LEU A 193 6.64 1.62 29.55
N THR A 194 6.57 0.46 30.20
CA THR A 194 6.30 -0.85 29.58
C THR A 194 4.88 -1.00 29.04
N ALA A 195 3.93 -0.12 29.43
CA ALA A 195 2.55 -0.15 28.95
C ALA A 195 2.41 0.34 27.49
N VAL A 196 3.47 0.92 26.90
CA VAL A 196 3.52 1.37 25.51
C VAL A 196 4.39 0.43 24.69
N GLY A 197 3.76 -0.39 23.86
CA GLY A 197 4.45 -1.25 22.89
C GLY A 197 4.48 -0.67 21.49
N ALA A 198 5.12 -1.41 20.58
CA ALA A 198 5.22 -1.07 19.15
C ALA A 198 3.84 -0.79 18.51
N GLU A 199 2.80 -1.52 18.92
CA GLU A 199 1.43 -1.36 18.44
C GLU A 199 0.83 0.02 18.75
N SER A 200 1.34 0.67 19.80
CA SER A 200 0.86 1.98 20.26
C SER A 200 1.58 3.14 19.56
N LEU A 201 2.79 2.89 19.03
CA LEU A 201 3.65 3.89 18.42
C LEU A 201 3.38 4.07 16.93
N ILE A 202 2.98 3.01 16.21
CA ILE A 202 2.78 3.04 14.77
C ILE A 202 1.49 3.78 14.39
N VAL A 203 1.64 4.74 13.47
CA VAL A 203 0.55 5.59 12.94
C VAL A 203 0.11 5.09 11.55
N GLY A 204 1.09 4.74 10.73
CA GLY A 204 0.90 4.30 9.35
C GLY A 204 2.19 3.73 8.80
N ALA A 205 2.07 2.93 7.75
CA ALA A 205 3.20 2.32 7.06
C ALA A 205 2.94 2.24 5.55
N ALA A 206 4.01 2.22 4.76
CA ALA A 206 3.99 1.92 3.34
C ALA A 206 5.19 1.09 2.94
N ALA A 207 4.97 0.00 2.23
CA ALA A 207 5.98 -0.86 1.63
C ALA A 207 6.08 -0.57 0.14
N TYR A 208 7.29 -0.34 -0.36
CA TYR A 208 7.55 -0.01 -1.75
C TYR A 208 8.84 -0.65 -2.24
N GLU A 209 8.95 -0.81 -3.55
CA GLU A 209 10.11 -1.39 -4.22
C GLU A 209 10.56 -0.48 -5.37
N LEU A 210 11.86 -0.40 -5.62
CA LEU A 210 12.41 0.27 -6.79
C LEU A 210 12.77 -0.79 -7.84
N LYS A 211 11.97 -0.91 -8.89
CA LYS A 211 12.15 -1.88 -9.98
C LYS A 211 12.72 -1.19 -11.23
N THR A 212 13.46 -1.95 -12.03
CA THR A 212 13.84 -1.52 -13.39
C THR A 212 13.08 -2.38 -14.38
N LEU A 213 12.25 -1.76 -15.22
CA LEU A 213 11.42 -2.46 -16.21
C LEU A 213 12.25 -2.95 -17.40
N SER A 214 11.67 -3.84 -18.20
CA SER A 214 12.34 -4.34 -19.41
C SER A 214 12.63 -3.23 -20.44
N THR A 215 11.86 -2.14 -20.37
CA THR A 215 12.05 -0.91 -21.15
C THR A 215 13.29 -0.09 -20.72
N GLY A 216 13.90 -0.42 -19.59
CA GLY A 216 15.03 0.30 -18.98
C GLY A 216 14.63 1.41 -18.01
N GLU A 217 13.33 1.63 -17.80
CA GLU A 217 12.81 2.66 -16.90
C GLU A 217 12.83 2.22 -15.44
N LYS A 218 13.21 3.13 -14.56
CA LYS A 218 13.19 2.91 -13.11
C LYS A 218 11.83 3.32 -12.56
N VAL A 219 11.11 2.37 -12.00
CA VAL A 219 9.79 2.61 -11.42
C VAL A 219 9.82 2.38 -9.92
N LEU A 220 9.30 3.35 -9.18
CA LEU A 220 9.02 3.20 -7.76
C LEU A 220 7.61 2.63 -7.63
N GLN A 221 7.49 1.40 -7.14
CA GLN A 221 6.21 0.73 -6.99
C GLN A 221 5.79 0.73 -5.52
N LEU A 222 4.61 1.27 -5.22
CA LEU A 222 3.94 1.08 -3.94
C LEU A 222 3.25 -0.28 -3.92
N SER A 223 3.67 -1.15 -3.01
CA SER A 223 3.10 -2.50 -2.84
C SER A 223 1.95 -2.49 -1.82
N LEU A 224 2.19 -1.93 -0.63
CA LEU A 224 1.18 -1.86 0.44
C LEU A 224 1.21 -0.49 1.10
N MET A 225 0.05 0.04 1.47
CA MET A 225 -0.06 1.26 2.29
C MET A 225 -1.25 1.18 3.24
N ALA A 226 -1.00 1.47 4.51
CA ALA A 226 -2.04 1.49 5.53
C ALA A 226 -1.84 2.63 6.51
N THR A 227 -2.96 3.16 7.00
CA THR A 227 -2.98 4.10 8.12
C THR A 227 -3.95 3.58 9.16
N ARG A 228 -3.52 3.60 10.43
CA ARG A 228 -4.34 3.12 11.53
C ARG A 228 -5.64 3.93 11.57
N LYS A 229 -6.77 3.26 11.80
CA LYS A 229 -8.12 3.84 11.74
C LYS A 229 -8.23 5.18 12.46
N ARG A 230 -7.62 5.27 13.64
CA ARG A 230 -7.57 6.46 14.50
C ARG A 230 -6.91 7.69 13.85
N TYR A 231 -5.97 7.50 12.92
CA TYR A 231 -5.22 8.59 12.28
C TYR A 231 -5.63 8.81 10.83
N ARG A 232 -6.70 8.13 10.37
CA ARG A 232 -7.33 8.42 9.09
C ARG A 232 -7.84 9.87 9.10
N ASN A 233 -7.87 10.49 7.93
CA ASN A 233 -8.24 11.91 7.75
C ASN A 233 -7.35 12.95 8.48
N CYS A 234 -6.24 12.54 9.10
CA CYS A 234 -5.26 13.46 9.72
C CYS A 234 -4.13 13.89 8.75
N GLY A 235 -4.19 13.48 7.48
CA GLY A 235 -3.17 13.78 6.47
C GLY A 235 -1.98 12.81 6.46
N VAL A 236 -1.99 11.76 7.28
CA VAL A 236 -0.94 10.74 7.38
C VAL A 236 -0.68 10.06 6.04
N GLY A 237 -1.71 9.50 5.40
CA GLY A 237 -1.56 8.81 4.10
C GLY A 237 -1.05 9.76 3.02
N ARG A 238 -1.59 10.99 2.94
CA ARG A 238 -1.10 12.01 2.00
C ARG A 238 0.38 12.31 2.23
N TYR A 239 0.79 12.44 3.47
CA TYR A 239 2.19 12.71 3.81
C TYR A 239 3.12 11.56 3.40
N ILE A 240 2.70 10.30 3.57
CA ILE A 240 3.44 9.14 3.07
C ILE A 240 3.62 9.22 1.54
N ILE A 241 2.58 9.55 0.79
CA ILE A 241 2.67 9.71 -0.67
C ILE A 241 3.63 10.85 -1.06
N GLU A 242 3.60 11.98 -0.35
CA GLU A 242 4.56 13.07 -0.61
C GLU A 242 6.03 12.66 -0.31
N LEU A 243 6.25 11.83 0.72
CA LEU A 243 7.58 11.24 0.95
C LEU A 243 8.00 10.31 -0.19
N LEU A 244 7.09 9.47 -0.70
CA LEU A 244 7.36 8.58 -1.83
C LEU A 244 7.67 9.35 -3.11
N LYS A 245 7.00 10.49 -3.33
CA LYS A 245 7.30 11.40 -4.44
C LYS A 245 8.65 12.10 -4.35
N THR A 246 9.26 12.10 -3.16
CA THR A 246 10.52 12.80 -2.93
C THR A 246 11.68 11.88 -3.31
N GLN A 247 12.25 12.11 -4.50
CA GLN A 247 13.36 11.29 -5.03
C GLN A 247 14.61 11.28 -4.13
N SER A 248 14.85 12.31 -3.31
CA SER A 248 15.94 12.29 -2.34
C SER A 248 15.75 11.28 -1.19
N VAL A 249 14.51 10.82 -0.96
CA VAL A 249 14.15 9.82 0.06
C VAL A 249 14.14 8.41 -0.54
N CYS A 250 13.50 8.26 -1.69
CA CYS A 250 13.25 6.94 -2.30
C CYS A 250 14.30 6.52 -3.33
N GLY A 251 15.17 7.46 -3.74
CA GLY A 251 16.08 7.27 -4.87
C GLY A 251 15.52 7.86 -6.16
N ALA A 252 16.36 7.98 -7.18
CA ALA A 252 15.95 8.46 -8.50
C ALA A 252 15.10 7.40 -9.22
N TYR A 253 13.93 7.81 -9.70
CA TYR A 253 12.98 6.99 -10.46
C TYR A 253 12.31 7.83 -11.54
N ASP A 254 11.87 7.20 -12.62
CA ASP A 254 11.22 7.82 -13.77
C ASP A 254 9.69 7.90 -13.61
N ALA A 255 9.10 6.94 -12.88
CA ALA A 255 7.67 6.94 -12.55
C ALA A 255 7.41 6.34 -11.16
N PHE A 256 6.40 6.85 -10.46
CA PHE A 256 5.86 6.28 -9.24
C PHE A 256 4.53 5.59 -9.55
N LEU A 257 4.41 4.31 -9.23
CA LEU A 257 3.26 3.46 -9.54
C LEU A 257 2.57 3.01 -8.26
N ALA A 258 1.24 2.97 -8.29
CA ALA A 258 0.43 2.40 -7.22
C ALA A 258 -0.76 1.63 -7.81
N HIS A 259 -1.06 0.47 -7.23
CA HIS A 259 -2.33 -0.20 -7.47
C HIS A 259 -3.34 0.33 -6.46
N ALA A 260 -4.42 0.92 -6.97
CA ALA A 260 -5.47 1.50 -6.17
C ALA A 260 -6.71 0.62 -6.23
N ASP A 261 -7.23 0.22 -5.07
CA ASP A 261 -8.56 -0.36 -4.96
C ASP A 261 -9.61 0.67 -5.38
N THR A 262 -10.81 0.21 -5.73
CA THR A 262 -11.93 1.06 -6.18
C THR A 262 -12.18 2.25 -5.25
N ASP A 263 -12.09 2.03 -3.92
CA ASP A 263 -12.31 3.07 -2.91
C ASP A 263 -11.11 4.02 -2.72
N ALA A 264 -9.93 3.63 -3.19
CA ALA A 264 -8.69 4.36 -3.00
C ALA A 264 -8.32 5.25 -4.21
N VAL A 265 -8.92 5.04 -5.38
CA VAL A 265 -8.63 5.82 -6.61
C VAL A 265 -8.72 7.32 -6.36
N ASP A 266 -9.80 7.80 -5.73
CA ASP A 266 -10.00 9.21 -5.40
C ASP A 266 -8.94 9.77 -4.44
N PHE A 267 -8.42 8.93 -3.55
CA PHE A 267 -7.34 9.32 -2.65
C PHE A 267 -6.03 9.53 -3.44
N PHE A 268 -5.66 8.60 -4.30
CA PHE A 268 -4.45 8.70 -5.12
C PHE A 268 -4.54 9.82 -6.17
N SER A 269 -5.70 10.01 -6.79
CA SER A 269 -5.98 11.14 -7.69
C SER A 269 -5.81 12.49 -7.00
N ARG A 270 -6.27 12.64 -5.75
CA ARG A 270 -6.03 13.85 -4.94
C ARG A 270 -4.57 14.03 -4.55
N CYS A 271 -3.80 12.95 -4.55
CA CYS A 271 -2.35 12.98 -4.43
C CYS A 271 -1.66 13.15 -5.79
N GLY A 272 -2.38 13.44 -6.88
CA GLY A 272 -1.77 13.76 -8.18
C GLY A 272 -1.27 12.56 -8.98
N LEU A 273 -1.67 11.35 -8.62
CA LEU A 273 -1.52 10.18 -9.51
C LEU A 273 -2.64 10.21 -10.56
N THR A 274 -2.39 9.62 -11.72
CA THR A 274 -3.35 9.51 -12.83
C THR A 274 -3.62 8.06 -13.19
N ASP A 275 -4.88 7.78 -13.49
CA ASP A 275 -5.41 6.52 -14.01
C ASP A 275 -5.52 6.52 -15.55
N ASP A 276 -4.84 7.44 -16.26
CA ASP A 276 -4.87 7.49 -17.73
C ASP A 276 -4.39 6.17 -18.34
N ALA A 277 -5.32 5.47 -19.01
CA ALA A 277 -5.08 4.14 -19.54
C ALA A 277 -3.96 4.09 -20.59
N LEU A 278 -3.80 5.14 -21.42
CA LEU A 278 -2.76 5.17 -22.45
C LEU A 278 -1.38 5.41 -21.82
N LEU A 279 -1.32 6.29 -20.83
CA LEU A 279 -0.08 6.55 -20.11
C LEU A 279 0.35 5.33 -19.29
N ASN A 280 -0.59 4.70 -18.59
CA ASN A 280 -0.34 3.54 -17.75
C ASN A 280 -0.11 2.25 -18.55
N ASP A 281 -0.45 2.22 -19.85
CA ASP A 281 -0.12 1.08 -20.73
C ASP A 281 1.38 0.84 -20.89
N LYS A 282 2.17 1.91 -20.74
CA LYS A 282 3.63 1.84 -20.71
C LYS A 282 4.16 0.94 -19.59
N PHE A 283 3.42 0.84 -18.48
CA PHE A 283 3.79 0.07 -17.29
C PHE A 283 3.04 -1.26 -17.18
N ARG A 284 2.56 -1.80 -18.31
CA ARG A 284 1.77 -3.05 -18.36
C ARG A 284 2.46 -4.25 -17.68
N GLU A 285 3.79 -4.26 -17.62
CA GLU A 285 4.56 -5.32 -16.96
C GLU A 285 4.19 -5.50 -15.48
N VAL A 286 3.78 -4.41 -14.83
CA VAL A 286 3.44 -4.38 -13.39
C VAL A 286 1.92 -4.50 -13.16
N ARG A 287 1.12 -4.39 -14.22
CA ARG A 287 -0.35 -4.31 -14.14
C ARG A 287 -0.99 -5.58 -13.56
N ASP A 288 -0.44 -6.74 -13.91
CA ASP A 288 -1.05 -8.03 -13.61
C ASP A 288 -0.66 -8.58 -12.23
N GLU A 289 0.05 -7.79 -11.40
CA GLU A 289 0.45 -8.21 -10.05
C GLU A 289 -0.73 -8.23 -9.06
N TRP A 290 -1.76 -7.40 -9.28
CA TRP A 290 -2.92 -7.29 -8.39
C TRP A 290 -4.24 -7.40 -9.14
N THR A 291 -5.16 -8.24 -8.66
CA THR A 291 -6.51 -8.37 -9.23
C THR A 291 -7.44 -7.29 -8.69
N ASN A 292 -8.41 -6.85 -9.51
CA ASN A 292 -9.45 -5.87 -9.12
C ASN A 292 -8.93 -4.50 -8.68
N THR A 293 -7.72 -4.12 -9.10
CA THR A 293 -7.13 -2.82 -8.82
C THR A 293 -7.01 -1.97 -10.08
N THR A 294 -6.92 -0.65 -9.91
CA THR A 294 -6.61 0.30 -10.97
C THR A 294 -5.16 0.72 -10.83
N LEU A 295 -4.34 0.44 -11.85
CA LEU A 295 -2.98 0.95 -11.91
C LEU A 295 -3.00 2.47 -12.11
N MET A 296 -2.37 3.19 -11.20
CA MET A 296 -2.21 4.64 -11.24
C MET A 296 -0.74 5.01 -11.22
N SER A 297 -0.37 6.09 -11.91
CA SER A 297 1.01 6.55 -11.99
C SER A 297 1.17 8.04 -11.67
N TYR A 298 2.35 8.40 -11.19
CA TYR A 298 2.82 9.77 -11.02
C TYR A 298 4.16 9.92 -11.71
N LEU A 299 4.28 10.95 -12.54
CA LEU A 299 5.53 11.31 -13.20
C LEU A 299 6.18 12.47 -12.43
N PRO A 300 7.40 12.29 -11.89
CA PRO A 300 8.10 13.35 -11.20
C PRO A 300 8.44 14.49 -12.17
N PRO A 301 8.52 15.76 -11.70
CA PRO A 301 8.88 16.89 -12.52
C PRO A 301 10.34 16.76 -13.01
N PHE A 302 10.63 17.30 -14.19
CA PHE A 302 12.00 17.31 -14.77
C PHE A 302 13.03 18.09 -13.92
N THR A 303 12.59 18.89 -12.95
CA THR A 303 13.39 19.91 -12.27
C THR A 303 14.18 19.39 -11.07
N THR A 304 14.51 18.10 -10.99
CA THR A 304 15.25 17.61 -9.82
C THR A 304 16.71 18.07 -9.74
N GLU A 305 17.29 18.69 -10.79
CA GLU A 305 18.69 19.16 -10.76
C GLU A 305 19.04 20.48 -11.50
N SER A 306 18.10 21.34 -11.92
CA SER A 306 18.48 22.58 -12.64
C SER A 306 18.28 23.87 -11.83
N GLU A 307 19.41 24.45 -11.40
CA GLU A 307 19.56 25.83 -10.90
C GLU A 307 19.29 26.90 -11.98
N SER A 308 18.90 26.52 -13.20
CA SER A 308 18.63 27.46 -14.30
C SER A 308 17.16 27.92 -14.31
N CYS A 309 16.69 28.51 -13.22
CA CYS A 309 15.46 29.30 -13.26
C CYS A 309 15.76 30.63 -13.95
N ASN A 310 15.23 30.85 -15.16
CA ASN A 310 15.20 32.18 -15.77
C ASN A 310 14.30 33.09 -14.92
N PRO A 311 14.83 34.12 -14.22
CA PRO A 311 14.04 34.92 -13.27
C PRO A 311 12.89 35.70 -13.92
N GLY A 312 12.90 35.85 -15.25
CA GLY A 312 11.86 36.52 -16.04
C GLY A 312 10.85 35.59 -16.71
N PHE A 313 10.97 34.26 -16.55
CA PHE A 313 10.05 33.31 -17.16
C PHE A 313 8.84 33.08 -16.25
N SER A 314 7.79 33.89 -16.45
CA SER A 314 6.49 33.70 -15.81
C SER A 314 5.51 33.10 -16.82
N LEU A 315 5.44 31.78 -16.87
CA LEU A 315 4.44 31.10 -17.69
C LEU A 315 3.17 30.92 -16.84
N MET A 316 2.04 31.46 -17.32
CA MET A 316 0.78 31.40 -16.58
C MET A 316 0.30 29.95 -16.55
N LEU A 317 0.20 29.36 -15.35
CA LEU A 317 -0.28 27.98 -15.15
C LEU A 317 -1.59 27.64 -15.90
N PRO A 318 -2.60 28.53 -15.99
CA PRO A 318 -3.80 28.26 -16.77
C PRO A 318 -3.54 28.12 -18.27
N GLU A 319 -2.63 28.93 -18.84
CA GLU A 319 -2.28 28.88 -20.26
C GLU A 319 -1.55 27.57 -20.59
N LEU A 320 -0.60 27.17 -19.75
CA LEU A 320 0.09 25.88 -19.90
C LEU A 320 -0.89 24.70 -19.86
N LYS A 321 -1.83 24.72 -18.91
CA LYS A 321 -2.85 23.67 -18.81
C LYS A 321 -3.70 23.59 -20.07
N LEU A 322 -4.10 24.74 -20.62
CA LEU A 322 -4.85 24.79 -21.87
C LEU A 322 -4.04 24.25 -23.04
N GLU A 323 -2.77 24.63 -23.16
CA GLU A 323 -1.86 24.13 -24.20
C GLU A 323 -1.66 22.61 -24.11
N VAL A 324 -1.48 22.07 -22.90
CA VAL A 324 -1.36 20.63 -22.66
C VAL A 324 -2.64 19.89 -23.07
N GLU A 325 -3.83 20.40 -22.71
CA GLU A 325 -5.10 19.81 -23.13
C GLU A 325 -5.32 19.88 -24.65
N MET A 326 -4.93 20.98 -25.29
CA MET A 326 -4.96 21.11 -26.75
C MET A 326 -3.99 20.13 -27.43
N ALA A 327 -2.79 19.95 -26.87
CA ALA A 327 -1.83 18.98 -27.37
C ALA A 327 -2.35 17.54 -27.21
N ARG A 328 -2.94 17.22 -26.06
CA ARG A 328 -3.56 15.91 -25.77
C ARG A 328 -4.68 15.58 -26.75
N THR A 329 -5.61 16.51 -26.97
CA THR A 329 -6.73 16.32 -27.92
C THR A 329 -6.23 16.15 -29.35
N LYS A 330 -5.22 16.92 -29.78
CA LYS A 330 -4.59 16.77 -31.10
C LYS A 330 -3.89 15.41 -31.26
N ALA A 331 -3.15 14.97 -30.24
CA ALA A 331 -2.50 13.67 -30.22
C ALA A 331 -3.52 12.52 -30.28
N LEU A 332 -4.60 12.61 -29.51
CA LEU A 332 -5.69 11.64 -29.54
C LEU A 332 -6.35 11.54 -30.92
N ALA A 333 -6.63 12.67 -31.57
CA ALA A 333 -7.20 12.69 -32.91
C ALA A 333 -6.27 12.02 -33.94
N ALA A 334 -4.96 12.29 -33.86
CA ALA A 334 -3.97 11.65 -34.72
C ALA A 334 -3.91 10.12 -34.48
N TYR A 335 -3.88 9.70 -33.22
CA TYR A 335 -3.90 8.28 -32.86
C TYR A 335 -5.16 7.57 -33.39
N GLN A 336 -6.34 8.18 -33.22
CA GLN A 336 -7.60 7.62 -33.72
C GLN A 336 -7.59 7.45 -35.24
N GLN A 337 -7.07 8.43 -35.99
CA GLN A 337 -6.93 8.32 -37.46
C GLN A 337 -6.00 7.17 -37.86
N GLN A 338 -4.86 7.03 -37.17
CA GLN A 338 -3.92 5.93 -37.39
C GLN A 338 -4.58 4.56 -37.09
N ALA A 339 -5.24 4.43 -35.94
CA ALA A 339 -5.91 3.19 -35.53
C ALA A 339 -7.02 2.77 -36.52
N VAL A 340 -7.82 3.72 -37.01
CA VAL A 340 -8.86 3.45 -38.03
C VAL A 340 -8.22 2.97 -39.34
N CYS A 341 -7.16 3.63 -39.80
CA CYS A 341 -6.46 3.25 -41.02
C CYS A 341 -5.90 1.82 -40.92
N VAL A 342 -5.15 1.52 -39.85
CA VAL A 342 -4.57 0.19 -39.60
C VAL A 342 -5.66 -0.87 -39.52
N THR A 343 -6.76 -0.61 -38.81
CA THR A 343 -7.87 -1.56 -38.68
C THR A 343 -8.51 -1.86 -40.03
N ARG A 344 -8.70 -0.84 -40.89
CA ARG A 344 -9.23 -1.04 -42.25
C ARG A 344 -8.28 -1.86 -43.10
N LEU A 345 -6.99 -1.57 -43.07
CA LEU A 345 -5.98 -2.36 -43.80
C LEU A 345 -5.97 -3.82 -43.35
N VAL A 346 -6.05 -4.09 -42.04
CA VAL A 346 -6.12 -5.46 -41.51
C VAL A 346 -7.38 -6.18 -42.01
N ARG A 347 -8.53 -5.50 -42.06
CA ARG A 347 -9.77 -6.08 -42.62
C ARG A 347 -9.65 -6.37 -44.10
N GLU A 348 -9.11 -5.44 -44.88
CA GLU A 348 -8.90 -5.65 -46.31
C GLU A 348 -7.95 -6.82 -46.59
N VAL A 349 -6.84 -6.93 -45.84
CA VAL A 349 -5.93 -8.08 -45.96
C VAL A 349 -6.65 -9.40 -45.64
N LYS A 350 -7.55 -9.43 -44.65
CA LYS A 350 -8.35 -10.63 -44.34
C LYS A 350 -9.31 -10.96 -45.48
N THR A 351 -10.07 -9.98 -45.96
CA THR A 351 -11.03 -10.16 -47.07
C THR A 351 -10.32 -10.63 -48.35
N LEU A 352 -9.18 -10.02 -48.70
CA LEU A 352 -8.39 -10.43 -49.86
C LEU A 352 -7.85 -11.86 -49.69
N ARG A 353 -7.40 -12.25 -48.49
CA ARG A 353 -6.96 -13.63 -48.22
C ARG A 353 -8.09 -14.64 -48.37
N GLU A 354 -9.31 -14.29 -47.95
CA GLU A 354 -10.49 -15.14 -48.12
C GLU A 354 -10.86 -15.28 -49.60
N GLN A 355 -10.84 -14.19 -50.36
CA GLN A 355 -11.08 -14.21 -51.81
C GLN A 355 -10.06 -15.07 -52.56
N VAL A 356 -8.77 -14.92 -52.26
CA VAL A 356 -7.70 -15.75 -52.86
C VAL A 356 -7.90 -17.23 -52.52
N ARG A 357 -8.31 -17.57 -51.30
CA ARG A 357 -8.62 -18.97 -50.92
C ARG A 357 -9.79 -19.51 -51.73
N LEU A 358 -10.87 -18.75 -51.88
CA LEU A 358 -12.04 -19.15 -52.66
C LEU A 358 -11.66 -19.40 -54.13
N ILE A 359 -10.88 -18.50 -54.73
CA ILE A 359 -10.40 -18.66 -56.12
C ILE A 359 -9.52 -19.90 -56.27
N ASN A 360 -8.64 -20.18 -55.30
CA ASN A 360 -7.80 -21.38 -55.34
C ASN A 360 -8.61 -22.68 -55.18
N HIS A 361 -9.75 -22.64 -54.49
CA HIS A 361 -10.65 -23.79 -54.36
C HIS A 361 -11.48 -24.03 -55.63
N THR A 362 -12.07 -22.99 -56.23
CA THR A 362 -12.81 -23.12 -57.50
C THR A 362 -11.88 -23.53 -58.65
N SER A 363 -10.67 -23.00 -58.69
CA SER A 363 -9.65 -23.42 -59.66
C SER A 363 -9.29 -24.90 -59.56
N PHE A 364 -9.38 -25.52 -58.38
CA PHE A 364 -9.07 -26.95 -58.20
C PHE A 364 -10.26 -27.84 -58.61
N GLU A 365 -11.49 -27.41 -58.34
CA GLU A 365 -12.71 -28.11 -58.77
C GLU A 365 -12.93 -28.02 -60.29
N ASP A 366 -12.62 -26.89 -60.91
CA ASP A 366 -12.70 -26.72 -62.38
C ASP A 366 -11.65 -27.55 -63.12
N ILE A 367 -10.50 -27.83 -62.49
CA ILE A 367 -9.50 -28.77 -63.03
C ILE A 367 -9.99 -30.22 -62.87
N LEU A 368 -10.65 -30.57 -61.76
CA LEU A 368 -11.18 -31.92 -61.54
C LEU A 368 -12.37 -32.25 -62.44
N TRP A 369 -13.24 -31.28 -62.77
CA TRP A 369 -14.34 -31.49 -63.74
C TRP A 369 -13.83 -31.71 -65.16
N ASN A 370 -12.70 -31.12 -65.55
CA ASN A 370 -12.11 -31.31 -66.88
C ASN A 370 -11.29 -32.61 -67.03
N ILE A 371 -11.22 -33.46 -66.00
CA ILE A 371 -10.53 -34.76 -66.03
C ILE A 371 -11.53 -35.93 -65.87
N GLN A 372 -12.77 -35.81 -66.35
CA GLN A 372 -13.60 -37.00 -66.62
C GLN A 372 -13.38 -37.48 -68.06
N PRO A 373 -12.81 -38.68 -68.28
CA PRO A 373 -12.72 -39.26 -69.62
C PRO A 373 -14.11 -39.73 -70.05
N GLY A 374 -14.48 -39.37 -71.28
CA GLY A 374 -15.72 -39.79 -71.94
C GLY A 374 -15.77 -41.27 -72.29
#